data_AF-A0A7W4CNU6-F1
#
_entry.id   AF-A0A7W4CNU6-F1
#
_cell.length_a   1.000
_cell.length_b   1.000
_cell.length_c   1.000
_cell.angle_alpha   90.00
_cell.angle_beta   90.00
_cell.angle_gamma   90.00
#
_symmetry.space_group_name_H-M   'P 1'
#
loop_
_entity.id
_entity.type
_entity.pdbx_description
1 polymer ?
#
loop_
_entity_poly.entity_id
_entity_poly.type
_entity_poly.pdbx_seq_one_letter_code
_entity_poly.pdbx_strand_id
1 'polypeptide(L)'
;MKLYLDTSTENTILRLDEKEYSAPLKNQLAEQIFTFIHDKLVENQADWTDLTEITFFAGPGSFTGLRIGAAVVNALADQLQIPLKNQDREVVPIILPNYGRPANITPSKK
;
A
#
# COMPACT_ATOMS: atom_id res chain seq x y z
N MET A 1 -13.88 -5.94 6.73
CA MET A 1 -13.51 -4.52 6.58
C MET A 1 -12.64 -4.37 5.34
N LYS A 2 -12.87 -3.35 4.52
CA LYS A 2 -12.12 -3.13 3.26
C LYS A 2 -11.01 -2.12 3.48
N LEU A 3 -9.78 -2.50 3.17
CA LEU A 3 -8.61 -1.63 3.28
C LEU A 3 -8.25 -1.09 1.90
N TYR A 4 -8.06 0.23 1.79
CA TYR A 4 -7.43 0.88 0.65
C TYR A 4 -6.15 1.57 1.10
N LEU A 5 -5.06 1.38 0.35
CA LEU A 5 -3.78 2.02 0.64
C LEU A 5 -3.20 2.70 -0.61
N ASP A 6 -2.74 3.93 -0.43
CA ASP A 6 -2.04 4.71 -1.43
C ASP A 6 -0.79 5.35 -0.82
N THR A 7 0.37 4.97 -1.37
CA THR A 7 1.71 5.46 -1.01
C THR A 7 2.40 6.16 -2.19
N SER A 8 1.62 6.61 -3.19
CA SER A 8 2.12 7.23 -4.42
C SER A 8 2.69 8.64 -4.21
N THR A 9 2.28 9.33 -3.15
CA THR A 9 2.69 10.71 -2.85
C THR A 9 3.46 10.79 -1.51
N GLU A 10 3.78 12.01 -1.05
CA GLU A 10 4.40 12.20 0.28
C GLU A 10 3.47 11.80 1.43
N ASN A 11 2.16 11.94 1.23
CA ASN A 11 1.14 11.57 2.19
C ASN A 11 0.68 10.14 1.89
N THR A 12 0.74 9.29 2.91
CA THR A 12 0.16 7.95 2.85
C THR A 12 -1.31 8.05 3.18
N ILE A 13 -2.16 7.61 2.26
CA ILE A 13 -3.61 7.58 2.42
C ILE A 13 -4.01 6.14 2.73
N LEU A 14 -4.69 5.96 3.86
CA LEU A 14 -5.29 4.71 4.27
C LEU A 14 -6.80 4.93 4.37
N ARG A 15 -7.60 4.07 3.73
CA ARG A 15 -9.05 4.05 3.98
C ARG A 15 -9.45 2.71 4.54
N LEU A 16 -10.29 2.74 5.56
CA LEU A 16 -10.92 1.58 6.17
C LEU A 16 -12.43 1.78 6.00
N ASP A 17 -13.04 1.02 5.09
CA ASP A 17 -14.42 1.23 4.61
C ASP A 17 -14.70 2.68 4.18
N GLU A 18 -15.46 3.45 4.97
CA GLU A 18 -15.84 4.84 4.67
C GLU A 18 -14.91 5.89 5.30
N LYS A 19 -13.98 5.47 6.17
CA LYS A 19 -13.10 6.39 6.89
C LYS A 19 -11.76 6.53 6.18
N GLU A 20 -11.35 7.77 5.94
CA GLU A 20 -10.06 8.11 5.34
C GLU A 20 -9.11 8.68 6.40
N TYR A 21 -7.87 8.19 6.38
CA TYR A 21 -6.75 8.62 7.21
C TYR A 21 -5.59 9.02 6.31
N SER A 22 -4.90 10.09 6.68
CA SER A 22 -3.73 10.58 5.94
C SER A 22 -2.60 10.87 6.92
N ALA A 23 -1.40 10.39 6.62
CA ALA A 23 -0.21 10.63 7.42
C ALA A 23 1.03 10.91 6.55
N PRO A 24 1.84 11.94 6.88
CA PRO A 24 3.07 12.24 6.16
C PRO A 24 4.21 11.34 6.66
N LEU A 25 4.27 10.09 6.17
CA LEU A 25 5.27 9.11 6.63
C LEU A 25 6.66 9.30 5.98
N LYS A 26 6.74 9.96 4.81
CA LYS A 26 7.98 10.30 4.10
C LYS A 26 9.05 9.20 4.16
N ASN A 27 10.20 9.47 4.79
CA ASN A 27 11.35 8.56 4.88
C ASN A 27 11.14 7.42 5.88
N GLN A 28 10.15 7.54 6.77
CA GLN A 28 9.85 6.55 7.80
C GLN A 28 8.72 5.60 7.37
N LEU A 29 8.29 5.67 6.10
CA LEU A 29 7.21 4.84 5.58
C LEU A 29 7.44 3.35 5.85
N ALA A 30 8.64 2.83 5.61
CA ALA A 30 8.95 1.42 5.83
C ALA A 30 8.81 0.99 7.31
N GLU A 31 9.16 1.88 8.24
CA GLU A 31 9.14 1.60 9.68
C GLU A 31 7.74 1.76 10.27
N GLN A 32 6.97 2.72 9.77
CA GLN A 32 5.71 3.14 10.39
C GLN A 32 4.45 2.62 9.68
N ILE A 33 4.53 2.18 8.42
CA ILE A 33 3.34 1.77 7.66
C ILE A 33 2.52 0.69 8.36
N PHE A 34 3.19 -0.31 8.95
CA PHE A 34 2.50 -1.43 9.61
C PHE A 34 1.81 -0.97 10.89
N THR A 35 2.52 -0.22 11.74
CA THR A 35 1.96 0.39 12.96
C THR A 35 0.82 1.34 12.63
N PHE A 36 0.97 2.18 11.59
CA PHE A 36 -0.05 3.11 11.16
C PHE A 36 -1.35 2.39 10.77
N ILE A 37 -1.26 1.31 10.00
CA ILE A 37 -2.45 0.53 9.62
C ILE A 37 -3.08 -0.14 10.85
N HIS A 38 -2.26 -0.76 11.72
CA HIS A 38 -2.74 -1.42 12.92
C HIS A 38 -3.42 -0.45 13.90
N ASP A 39 -2.83 0.72 14.15
CA ASP A 39 -3.40 1.72 15.05
C ASP A 39 -4.78 2.18 14.54
N LYS A 40 -4.93 2.32 13.21
CA LYS A 40 -6.23 2.66 12.61
C LYS A 40 -7.22 1.51 12.60
N LEU A 41 -6.77 0.26 12.54
CA LEU A 41 -7.63 -0.91 12.77
C LEU A 41 -8.18 -0.91 14.19
N VAL A 42 -7.32 -0.76 15.19
CA VAL A 42 -7.69 -0.75 16.61
C VAL A 42 -8.60 0.44 16.94
N GLU A 43 -8.37 1.62 16.36
CA GLU A 43 -9.26 2.79 16.50
C GLU A 43 -10.69 2.49 16.01
N ASN A 44 -10.84 1.54 15.07
CA ASN A 44 -12.11 1.06 14.55
C ASN A 44 -12.61 -0.23 15.22
N GLN A 45 -12.00 -0.64 16.33
CA GLN A 45 -12.32 -1.90 17.04
C GLN A 45 -12.20 -3.14 16.13
N ALA A 46 -11.24 -3.11 15.21
CA ALA A 46 -10.92 -4.18 14.29
C ALA A 46 -9.47 -4.65 14.48
N ASP A 47 -9.19 -5.87 14.04
CA ASP A 47 -7.84 -6.43 13.91
C ASP A 47 -7.56 -6.81 12.46
N TRP A 48 -6.34 -7.28 12.17
CA TRP A 48 -5.93 -7.75 10.85
C TRP A 48 -6.86 -8.82 10.28
N THR A 49 -7.39 -9.69 11.13
CA THR A 49 -8.29 -10.79 10.76
C THR A 49 -9.67 -10.31 10.30
N ASP A 50 -10.07 -9.08 10.64
CA ASP A 50 -11.32 -8.49 10.20
C ASP A 50 -11.21 -7.89 8.78
N LEU A 51 -10.01 -7.83 8.21
CA LEU A 51 -9.83 -7.43 6.82
C LEU A 51 -10.41 -8.48 5.89
N THR A 52 -11.25 -8.03 4.95
CA THR A 52 -11.93 -8.89 3.98
C THR A 52 -11.42 -8.68 2.56
N GLU A 53 -10.74 -7.56 2.31
CA GLU A 53 -10.22 -7.18 0.99
C GLU A 53 -9.18 -6.07 1.16
N ILE A 54 -8.14 -6.10 0.32
CA ILE A 54 -7.15 -5.02 0.22
C ILE A 54 -7.18 -4.46 -1.20
N THR A 55 -7.26 -3.14 -1.34
CA THR A 55 -7.10 -2.41 -2.60
C THR A 55 -5.86 -1.54 -2.50
N PHE A 56 -5.00 -1.56 -3.52
CA PHE A 56 -3.79 -0.74 -3.54
C PHE A 56 -3.69 0.10 -4.80
N PHE A 57 -3.31 1.36 -4.64
CA PHE A 57 -2.98 2.23 -5.75
C PHE A 57 -1.60 1.89 -6.31
N ALA A 58 -1.56 1.14 -7.40
CA ALA A 58 -0.31 0.64 -7.97
C ALA A 58 0.52 1.72 -8.67
N GLY A 59 -0.07 2.89 -9.01
CA GLY A 59 0.64 4.02 -9.61
C GLY A 59 -0.01 4.54 -10.90
N PRO A 60 0.55 5.60 -11.51
CA PRO A 60 1.93 6.10 -11.36
C PRO A 60 2.20 6.87 -10.06
N GLY A 61 3.45 6.85 -9.56
CA GLY A 61 3.82 7.57 -8.34
C GLY A 61 5.24 7.31 -7.81
N SER A 62 5.42 7.59 -6.51
CA SER A 62 6.69 7.47 -5.77
C SER A 62 7.34 6.10 -5.96
N PHE A 63 8.56 6.09 -6.48
CA PHE A 63 9.34 4.87 -6.73
C PHE A 63 9.54 4.03 -5.45
N THR A 64 9.88 4.69 -4.35
CA THR A 64 10.11 4.05 -3.05
C THR A 64 8.78 3.76 -2.36
N GLY A 65 7.85 4.72 -2.37
CA GLY A 65 6.56 4.58 -1.69
C GLY A 65 5.73 3.43 -2.25
N LEU A 66 5.61 3.34 -3.57
CA LEU A 66 4.86 2.27 -4.23
C LEU A 66 5.50 0.90 -4.05
N ARG A 67 6.83 0.80 -3.99
CA ARG A 67 7.51 -0.48 -3.70
C ARG A 67 7.22 -0.97 -2.29
N ILE A 68 7.36 -0.09 -1.31
CA ILE A 68 7.12 -0.43 0.10
C ILE A 68 5.65 -0.80 0.27
N GLY A 69 4.74 0.03 -0.23
CA GLY A 69 3.30 -0.21 -0.17
C GLY A 69 2.91 -1.54 -0.82
N ALA A 70 3.37 -1.79 -2.06
CA ALA A 70 3.12 -3.04 -2.77
C ALA A 70 3.64 -4.27 -1.99
N ALA A 71 4.85 -4.21 -1.43
CA ALA A 71 5.39 -5.31 -0.63
C ALA A 71 4.52 -5.62 0.60
N VAL A 72 4.07 -4.57 1.31
CA VAL A 72 3.21 -4.72 2.50
C VAL A 72 1.86 -5.31 2.15
N VAL A 73 1.15 -4.78 1.14
CA VAL A 73 -0.18 -5.28 0.77
C VAL A 73 -0.13 -6.70 0.18
N ASN A 74 0.91 -7.03 -0.58
CA ASN A 74 1.12 -8.38 -1.10
C ASN A 74 1.31 -9.37 0.05
N ALA A 75 2.17 -9.05 1.03
CA ALA A 75 2.42 -9.90 2.18
C ALA A 75 1.17 -10.07 3.05
N LEU A 76 0.42 -8.99 3.29
CA LEU A 76 -0.82 -9.04 4.07
C LEU A 76 -1.90 -9.86 3.37
N ALA A 77 -2.12 -9.65 2.07
CA ALA A 77 -3.12 -10.40 1.32
C ALA A 77 -2.80 -11.90 1.27
N ASP A 78 -1.53 -12.25 1.10
CA ASP A 78 -1.05 -13.63 1.15
C ASP A 78 -1.22 -14.23 2.55
N GLN A 79 -0.81 -13.54 3.61
CA GLN A 79 -0.93 -14.07 4.97
C GLN A 79 -2.39 -14.24 5.42
N LEU A 80 -3.26 -13.29 5.08
CA LEU A 80 -4.68 -13.30 5.47
C LEU A 80 -5.55 -14.11 4.50
N GLN A 81 -5.01 -14.53 3.35
CA GLN A 81 -5.72 -15.24 2.29
C GLN A 81 -6.97 -14.47 1.81
N ILE A 82 -6.83 -13.15 1.62
CA ILE A 82 -7.91 -12.25 1.20
C ILE A 82 -7.67 -11.66 -0.19
N PRO A 83 -8.74 -11.28 -0.93
CA PRO A 83 -8.60 -10.68 -2.25
C PRO A 83 -7.76 -9.40 -2.23
N LEU A 84 -6.80 -9.34 -3.15
CA LEU A 84 -5.99 -8.17 -3.43
C LEU A 84 -6.43 -7.53 -4.75
N LYS A 85 -6.72 -6.23 -4.74
CA LYS A 85 -7.19 -5.48 -5.89
C LYS A 85 -6.25 -4.35 -6.28
N ASN A 86 -6.15 -4.11 -7.59
CA ASN A 86 -5.49 -2.92 -8.13
C ASN A 86 -6.42 -1.69 -8.05
N GLN A 87 -5.91 -0.53 -8.50
CA GLN A 87 -6.66 0.73 -8.53
C GLN A 87 -7.93 0.67 -9.40
N ASP A 88 -7.95 -0.21 -10.40
CA ASP A 88 -9.09 -0.44 -11.30
C ASP A 88 -10.10 -1.44 -10.70
N ARG A 89 -9.87 -1.88 -9.46
CA ARG A 89 -10.69 -2.83 -8.67
C ARG A 89 -10.70 -4.26 -9.23
N GLU A 90 -9.72 -4.60 -10.06
CA GLU A 90 -9.51 -5.95 -10.56
C GLU A 90 -8.76 -6.77 -9.51
N VAL A 91 -9.20 -8.00 -9.28
CA VAL A 91 -8.49 -8.92 -8.38
C VAL A 91 -7.24 -9.42 -9.07
N VAL A 92 -6.09 -9.20 -8.45
CA VAL A 92 -4.78 -9.58 -8.98
C VAL A 92 -4.07 -10.50 -8.00
N PRO A 93 -3.27 -11.47 -8.49
CA PRO A 93 -2.52 -12.37 -7.60
C PRO A 93 -1.38 -11.64 -6.88
N ILE A 94 -0.85 -10.57 -7.48
CA ILE A 94 0.21 -9.75 -6.92
C ILE A 94 0.12 -8.33 -7.49
N ILE A 95 0.37 -7.34 -6.65
CA ILE A 95 0.50 -5.94 -7.06
C ILE A 95 1.92 -5.70 -7.54
N LEU A 96 2.04 -5.30 -8.80
CA LEU A 96 3.26 -4.78 -9.39
C LEU A 96 3.16 -3.25 -9.47
N PRO A 97 4.03 -2.50 -8.78
CA PRO A 97 3.99 -1.05 -8.80
C PRO A 97 4.38 -0.47 -10.17
N ASN A 98 3.60 0.49 -10.64
CA ASN A 98 3.82 1.28 -11.83
C ASN A 98 4.44 2.63 -11.45
N TYR A 99 5.68 2.89 -11.86
CA TYR A 99 6.36 4.15 -11.50
C TYR A 99 6.11 5.30 -12.49
N GLY A 100 5.43 5.05 -13.61
CA GLY A 100 5.12 6.07 -14.62
C GLY A 100 6.33 6.62 -15.39
N ARG A 101 7.55 6.14 -15.13
CA ARG A 101 8.77 6.56 -15.83
C ARG A 101 9.71 5.38 -16.05
N PRO A 102 10.52 5.39 -17.13
CA PRO A 102 11.54 4.37 -17.34
C PRO A 102 12.60 4.42 -16.23
N ALA A 103 13.31 3.31 -16.04
CA ALA A 103 14.43 3.24 -15.11
C ALA A 103 15.51 4.25 -15.51
N ASN A 104 15.96 5.07 -14.56
CA ASN A 104 17.09 5.96 -14.77
C ASN A 104 18.39 5.16 -14.54
N ILE A 105 18.89 4.50 -15.57
CA ILE A 105 20.07 3.64 -15.52
C ILE A 105 21.31 4.48 -15.80
N THR A 106 22.22 4.60 -14.82
CA THR A 106 23.52 5.20 -15.06
C THR A 106 24.39 4.22 -15.88
N PRO A 107 24.90 4.63 -17.06
CA PRO A 107 25.76 3.76 -17.85
C PRO A 107 27.06 3.45 -17.09
N SER A 108 27.54 2.21 -17.25
CA SER A 108 28.82 1.80 -16.67
C SER A 108 29.95 2.70 -17.19
N LYS A 109 30.82 3.17 -16.29
CA LYS A 109 32.05 3.86 -16.70
C LYS A 109 32.97 2.82 -17.35
N LYS A 110 33.34 3.05 -18.61
CA LYS A 110 34.41 2.32 -19.29
C LYS A 110 35.76 2.56 -18.62
#